data_AF-A0A847VUK4-F1
#
_entry.id   AF-A0A847VUK4-F1
#
_cell.length_a   1.000
_cell.length_b   1.000
_cell.length_c   1.000
_cell.angle_alpha   90.00
_cell.angle_beta   90.00
_cell.angle_gamma   90.00
#
_symmetry.space_group_name_H-M   'P 1'
#
loop_
_entity.id
_entity.type
_entity.pdbx_description
1 polymer ?
#
loop_
_entity_poly.entity_id
_entity_poly.type
_entity_poly.pdbx_seq_one_letter_code
_entity_poly.pdbx_strand_id
1 'polypeptide(L)'
;MIINIRLIPLENINIEPVKDAYKQQTITDLDIELAKGSAICGVSYEYIYANEEAQPKSAMLDDLSVILVRDNTIEHNKLFAVMFQYIYNKNKTLDYTEIMIADKTKITTYKLKGSSLSKIKEQKHVFGDVPVIKYRNNAEKMGDFEPVISLINAYNLLQSDRINDKEQLVDAILCFYGMDFDANDASDLKAHRVIAKIPSDGKVEYLVKTLNETDTDILRKTIENDIHKISMTPNMGDENFVGNSSGVAIRYKLLPFEQNIKNKERYFEKGLMERFELYNNFLNTSSKMEKVPITEVDAVFKRNLPSNDFETSQMIANLNGVVDQETLIAQLSFVKDAKEIVELAIKEQEIRQTLPSYEELEDE
;
A
#
# COMPACT_ATOMS: atom_id res chain seq x y z
N MET A 1 0.34 2.28 2.44
CA MET A 1 0.87 3.59 2.86
C MET A 1 2.14 3.83 2.07
N ILE A 2 2.03 4.43 0.87
CA ILE A 2 3.18 5.06 0.22
C ILE A 2 2.86 6.54 0.14
N ILE A 3 3.79 7.25 0.75
CA ILE A 3 3.86 8.69 0.89
C ILE A 3 4.77 9.19 -0.24
N ASN A 4 4.48 10.39 -0.72
CA ASN A 4 5.25 11.21 -1.65
C ASN A 4 6.72 10.77 -1.81
N ILE A 5 7.01 10.05 -2.90
CA ILE A 5 8.35 9.67 -3.31
C ILE A 5 8.93 10.83 -4.10
N ARG A 6 10.14 11.24 -3.74
CA ARG A 6 10.87 12.29 -4.47
C ARG A 6 12.23 11.78 -4.88
N LEU A 7 12.59 12.06 -6.13
CA LEU A 7 13.97 11.93 -6.59
C LEU A 7 14.71 13.23 -6.28
N ILE A 8 15.84 13.12 -5.58
CA ILE A 8 16.68 14.25 -5.21
C ILE A 8 18.07 14.01 -5.80
N PRO A 9 18.64 14.97 -6.55
CA PRO A 9 20.01 14.87 -7.03
C PRO A 9 20.99 15.16 -5.88
N LEU A 10 22.14 14.48 -5.86
CA LEU A 10 23.20 14.68 -4.84
C LEU A 10 24.03 15.96 -5.09
N GLU A 11 24.13 16.43 -6.34
CA GLU A 11 24.83 17.67 -6.73
C GLU A 11 23.91 18.60 -7.57
N ASN A 12 24.45 19.68 -8.14
CA ASN A 12 23.77 20.60 -9.08
C ASN A 12 23.51 19.96 -10.45
N ILE A 13 22.98 18.74 -10.46
CA ILE A 13 22.68 17.97 -11.66
C ILE A 13 21.23 18.18 -12.05
N ASN A 14 21.00 18.43 -13.34
CA ASN A 14 19.67 18.71 -13.86
C ASN A 14 18.88 17.42 -14.15
N ILE A 15 18.01 17.04 -13.22
CA ILE A 15 17.03 15.96 -13.40
C ILE A 15 15.59 16.47 -13.63
N GLU A 16 15.41 17.78 -13.85
CA GLU A 16 14.07 18.36 -14.07
C GLU A 16 13.32 17.74 -15.25
N PRO A 17 13.95 17.38 -16.39
CA PRO A 17 13.24 16.71 -17.49
C PRO A 17 12.56 15.40 -17.06
N VAL A 18 13.19 14.62 -16.18
CA VAL A 18 12.59 13.38 -15.64
C VAL A 18 11.45 13.73 -14.68
N LYS A 19 11.67 14.68 -13.76
CA LYS A 19 10.64 15.12 -12.81
C LYS A 19 9.42 15.68 -13.53
N ASP A 20 9.60 16.40 -14.63
CA ASP A 20 8.49 16.94 -15.41
C ASP A 20 7.73 15.84 -16.15
N ALA A 21 8.43 14.86 -16.72
CA ALA A 21 7.78 13.68 -17.29
C ALA A 21 6.96 12.92 -16.24
N TYR A 22 7.47 12.82 -15.01
CA TYR A 22 6.79 12.23 -13.86
C TYR A 22 5.55 13.03 -13.43
N LYS A 23 5.65 14.36 -13.34
CA LYS A 23 4.52 15.25 -13.03
C LYS A 23 3.42 15.16 -14.09
N GLN A 24 3.78 15.14 -15.37
CA GLN A 24 2.83 15.08 -16.50
C GLN A 24 1.98 13.80 -16.54
N GLN A 25 2.36 12.75 -15.80
CA GLN A 25 1.61 11.50 -15.72
C GLN A 25 1.11 11.18 -14.31
N THR A 26 1.29 12.10 -13.36
CA THR A 26 0.97 11.87 -11.95
C THR A 26 1.59 10.57 -11.43
N ILE A 27 2.92 10.42 -11.61
CA ILE A 27 3.63 9.16 -11.32
C ILE A 27 3.38 8.62 -9.90
N THR A 28 3.10 9.50 -8.95
CA THR A 28 2.80 9.14 -7.56
C THR A 28 1.59 8.21 -7.44
N ASP A 29 0.57 8.37 -8.30
CA ASP A 29 -0.60 7.47 -8.29
C ASP A 29 -0.19 6.07 -8.75
N LEU A 30 0.67 5.98 -9.78
CA LEU A 30 1.24 4.72 -10.23
C LEU A 30 2.11 4.07 -9.15
N ASP A 31 2.90 4.85 -8.41
CA ASP A 31 3.71 4.33 -7.31
C ASP A 31 2.87 3.69 -6.22
N ILE A 32 1.72 4.29 -5.90
CA ILE A 32 0.77 3.73 -4.93
C ILE A 32 0.17 2.42 -5.43
N GLU A 33 -0.24 2.35 -6.70
CA GLU A 33 -0.81 1.13 -7.28
C GLU A 33 0.24 0.01 -7.41
N LEU A 34 1.47 0.30 -7.84
CA LEU A 34 2.57 -0.67 -7.87
C LEU A 34 2.91 -1.19 -6.47
N ALA A 35 2.94 -0.31 -5.48
CA ALA A 35 3.18 -0.70 -4.10
C ALA A 35 2.07 -1.60 -3.56
N LYS A 36 0.81 -1.24 -3.83
CA LYS A 36 -0.35 -2.04 -3.46
C LYS A 36 -0.36 -3.39 -4.17
N GLY A 37 -0.08 -3.43 -5.47
CA GLY A 37 0.06 -4.66 -6.26
C GLY A 37 1.13 -5.57 -5.65
N SER A 38 2.29 -5.01 -5.34
CA SER A 38 3.38 -5.77 -4.70
C SER A 38 3.02 -6.26 -3.30
N ALA A 39 2.27 -5.48 -2.52
CA ALA A 39 1.78 -5.89 -1.21
C ALA A 39 0.75 -7.03 -1.27
N ILE A 40 -0.01 -7.14 -2.37
CA ILE A 40 -1.01 -8.21 -2.57
C ILE A 40 -0.34 -9.45 -3.16
N CYS A 41 0.36 -9.32 -4.28
CA CYS A 41 0.89 -10.44 -5.07
C CYS A 41 2.35 -10.79 -4.74
N GLY A 42 2.98 -10.05 -3.82
CA GLY A 42 4.41 -10.16 -3.50
C GLY A 42 5.36 -9.53 -4.52
N VAL A 43 4.87 -9.27 -5.73
CA VAL A 43 5.57 -8.61 -6.84
C VAL A 43 4.60 -7.69 -7.57
N SER A 44 5.13 -6.66 -8.23
CA SER A 44 4.37 -5.89 -9.21
C SER A 44 5.23 -5.57 -10.43
N TYR A 45 4.61 -5.45 -11.60
CA TYR A 45 5.33 -5.10 -12.84
C TYR A 45 4.90 -3.74 -13.41
N GLU A 46 5.89 -3.00 -13.89
CA GLU A 46 5.70 -1.76 -14.62
C GLU A 46 6.27 -1.89 -16.03
N TYR A 47 5.56 -1.37 -17.01
CA TYR A 47 6.02 -1.21 -18.38
C TYR A 47 6.27 0.25 -18.71
N ILE A 48 7.43 0.52 -19.31
CA ILE A 48 7.79 1.86 -19.79
C ILE A 48 7.72 1.86 -21.31
N TYR A 49 7.03 2.83 -21.88
CA TYR A 49 6.85 2.94 -23.33
C TYR A 49 6.89 4.39 -23.79
N ALA A 50 7.17 4.59 -25.08
CA ALA A 50 7.06 5.90 -25.71
C ALA A 50 5.62 6.09 -26.20
N ASN A 51 4.96 7.15 -25.77
CA ASN A 51 3.64 7.52 -26.29
C ASN A 51 3.73 8.11 -27.71
N GLU A 52 2.58 8.49 -28.27
CA GLU A 52 2.49 9.07 -29.62
C GLU A 52 3.28 10.38 -29.78
N GLU A 53 3.51 11.11 -28.69
CA GLU A 53 4.26 12.37 -28.64
C GLU A 53 5.77 12.16 -28.38
N ALA A 54 6.26 10.91 -28.46
CA ALA A 54 7.64 10.54 -28.15
C ALA A 54 8.08 10.99 -26.74
N GLN A 55 7.18 10.84 -25.76
CA GLN A 55 7.45 11.02 -24.34
C GLN A 55 7.42 9.65 -23.63
N PRO A 56 8.32 9.43 -22.66
CA PRO A 56 8.32 8.21 -21.88
C PRO A 56 7.12 8.21 -20.91
N LYS A 57 6.33 7.13 -20.93
CA LYS A 57 5.20 6.89 -20.04
C LYS A 57 5.38 5.56 -19.33
N SER A 58 4.88 5.50 -18.10
CA SER A 58 4.87 4.32 -17.26
C SER A 58 3.44 3.80 -17.08
N ALA A 59 3.26 2.49 -17.11
CA ALA A 59 1.99 1.84 -16.82
C ALA A 59 2.22 0.59 -15.97
N MET A 60 1.32 0.36 -15.00
CA MET A 60 1.26 -0.90 -14.27
C MET A 60 0.75 -2.00 -15.20
N LEU A 61 1.38 -3.16 -15.15
CA LEU A 61 0.91 -4.36 -15.83
C LEU A 61 0.13 -5.23 -14.85
N ASP A 62 -0.78 -6.07 -15.38
CA ASP A 62 -1.36 -7.15 -14.60
C ASP A 62 -0.27 -8.19 -14.30
N ASP A 63 -0.02 -8.47 -13.04
CA ASP A 63 1.05 -9.36 -12.59
C ASP A 63 0.91 -10.80 -13.10
N LEU A 64 -0.32 -11.21 -13.47
CA LEU A 64 -0.62 -12.51 -14.07
C LEU A 64 -0.33 -12.57 -15.57
N SER A 65 -0.10 -11.41 -16.20
CA SER A 65 0.05 -11.25 -17.65
C SER A 65 1.50 -11.08 -18.10
N VAL A 66 2.46 -11.24 -17.19
CA VAL A 66 3.88 -10.89 -17.41
C VAL A 66 4.81 -12.02 -17.02
N ILE A 67 5.77 -12.30 -17.90
CA ILE A 67 6.88 -13.22 -17.66
C ILE A 67 8.18 -12.48 -17.93
N LEU A 68 8.91 -12.12 -16.88
CA LEU A 68 10.23 -11.51 -16.98
C LEU A 68 11.31 -12.61 -17.03
N VAL A 69 11.98 -12.75 -18.17
CA VAL A 69 13.01 -13.76 -18.40
C VAL A 69 14.39 -13.17 -18.09
N ARG A 70 15.18 -13.94 -17.34
CA ARG A 70 16.52 -13.57 -16.89
C ARG A 70 17.52 -14.64 -17.33
N ASP A 71 18.79 -14.26 -17.40
CA ASP A 71 19.85 -15.22 -17.66
C ASP A 71 20.12 -16.14 -16.45
N ASN A 72 20.96 -17.14 -16.67
CA ASN A 72 21.40 -18.10 -15.67
C ASN A 72 22.68 -17.66 -14.95
N THR A 73 23.09 -16.40 -15.08
CA THR A 73 24.23 -15.87 -14.33
C THR A 73 23.84 -15.62 -12.88
N ILE A 74 24.84 -15.42 -12.00
CA ILE A 74 24.60 -15.09 -10.59
C ILE A 74 23.87 -13.75 -10.45
N GLU A 75 24.09 -12.83 -11.39
CA GLU A 75 23.47 -11.50 -11.40
C GLU A 75 22.00 -11.54 -11.89
N HIS A 76 21.60 -12.61 -12.58
CA HIS A 76 20.26 -12.80 -13.14
C HIS A 76 19.81 -11.60 -13.99
N ASN A 77 20.64 -11.21 -14.97
CA ASN A 77 20.38 -10.05 -15.81
C ASN A 77 19.12 -10.24 -16.67
N LYS A 78 18.35 -9.16 -16.89
CA LYS A 78 17.15 -9.19 -17.75
C LYS A 78 17.55 -9.50 -19.20
N LEU A 79 16.91 -10.51 -19.78
CA LEU A 79 17.06 -10.84 -21.20
C LEU A 79 15.94 -10.19 -22.02
N PHE A 80 14.70 -10.48 -21.65
CA PHE A 80 13.49 -9.92 -22.25
C PHE A 80 12.29 -10.15 -21.33
N ALA A 81 11.21 -9.42 -21.57
CA ALA A 81 9.93 -9.62 -20.93
C ALA A 81 8.87 -10.05 -21.96
N VAL A 82 8.02 -10.99 -21.56
CA VAL A 82 6.83 -11.39 -22.33
C VAL A 82 5.61 -10.84 -21.60
N MET A 83 4.82 -10.03 -22.29
CA MET A 83 3.55 -9.50 -21.81
C MET A 83 2.46 -10.06 -22.72
N PHE A 84 1.34 -10.54 -22.17
CA PHE A 84 0.28 -11.10 -23.00
C PHE A 84 -1.10 -10.68 -22.53
N GLN A 85 -2.02 -10.48 -23.47
CA GLN A 85 -3.40 -10.12 -23.17
C GLN A 85 -4.39 -10.96 -23.98
N TYR A 86 -5.49 -11.33 -23.33
CA TYR A 86 -6.58 -12.06 -23.95
C TYR A 86 -7.54 -11.10 -24.63
N ILE A 87 -7.68 -11.21 -25.96
CA ILE A 87 -8.59 -10.39 -26.74
C ILE A 87 -9.88 -11.17 -26.99
N TYR A 88 -10.97 -10.64 -26.46
CA TYR A 88 -12.31 -11.21 -26.61
C TYR A 88 -13.09 -10.51 -27.71
N ASN A 89 -13.90 -11.26 -28.45
CA ASN A 89 -14.80 -10.68 -29.44
C ASN A 89 -16.06 -10.08 -28.77
N LYS A 90 -16.96 -9.52 -29.59
CA LYS A 90 -18.23 -8.92 -29.14
C LYS A 90 -19.13 -9.88 -28.34
N ASN A 91 -18.97 -11.19 -28.51
CA ASN A 91 -19.74 -12.23 -27.81
C ASN A 91 -19.04 -12.72 -26.53
N LYS A 92 -17.98 -12.03 -26.07
CA LYS A 92 -17.15 -12.41 -24.90
C LYS A 92 -16.47 -13.78 -25.04
N THR A 93 -16.27 -14.28 -26.26
CA THR A 93 -15.45 -15.47 -26.49
C THR A 93 -14.04 -15.06 -26.92
N LEU A 94 -13.04 -15.83 -26.47
CA LEU A 94 -11.64 -15.56 -26.79
C LEU A 94 -11.42 -15.62 -28.31
N ASP A 95 -10.96 -14.53 -28.91
CA ASP A 95 -10.65 -14.45 -30.34
C ASP A 95 -9.17 -14.80 -30.58
N TYR A 96 -8.27 -14.14 -29.86
CA TYR A 96 -6.82 -14.41 -29.90
C TYR A 96 -6.12 -13.91 -28.64
N THR A 97 -4.88 -14.35 -28.44
CA THR A 97 -3.97 -13.79 -27.44
C THR A 97 -2.95 -12.90 -28.15
N GLU A 98 -2.82 -11.66 -27.71
CA GLU A 98 -1.72 -10.79 -28.15
C GLU A 98 -0.53 -10.97 -27.21
N ILE A 99 0.66 -11.14 -27.78
CA ILE A 99 1.91 -11.39 -27.04
C ILE A 99 2.93 -10.35 -27.46
N MET A 100 3.39 -9.54 -26.52
CA MET A 100 4.46 -8.56 -26.71
C MET A 100 5.74 -9.06 -26.05
N ILE A 101 6.82 -9.17 -26.82
CA ILE A 101 8.15 -9.52 -26.34
C ILE A 101 9.02 -8.27 -26.40
N ALA A 102 9.44 -7.77 -25.24
CA ALA A 102 10.32 -6.61 -25.11
C ALA A 102 11.72 -7.05 -24.70
N ASP A 103 12.71 -6.84 -25.57
CA ASP A 103 14.13 -7.02 -25.25
C ASP A 103 14.79 -5.66 -24.91
N LYS A 104 16.13 -5.58 -24.92
CA LYS A 104 16.85 -4.33 -24.61
C LYS A 104 16.75 -3.26 -25.69
N THR A 105 16.35 -3.63 -26.91
CA THR A 105 16.46 -2.80 -28.12
C THR A 105 15.16 -2.69 -28.90
N LYS A 106 14.27 -3.67 -28.80
CA LYS A 106 13.05 -3.73 -29.58
C LYS A 106 11.92 -4.46 -28.84
N ILE A 107 10.71 -4.10 -29.26
CA ILE A 107 9.47 -4.76 -28.87
C ILE A 107 8.89 -5.42 -30.13
N THR A 108 8.54 -6.70 -30.01
CA THR A 108 7.89 -7.48 -31.06
C THR A 108 6.54 -7.97 -30.60
N THR A 109 5.49 -7.66 -31.36
CA THR A 109 4.12 -8.10 -31.07
C THR A 109 3.73 -9.26 -31.96
N TYR A 110 3.17 -10.30 -31.36
CA TYR A 110 2.64 -11.50 -32.00
C TYR A 110 1.15 -11.67 -31.69
N LYS A 111 0.43 -12.28 -32.63
CA LYS A 111 -0.94 -12.75 -32.48
C LYS A 111 -0.92 -14.26 -32.43
N LEU A 112 -1.42 -14.84 -31.34
CA LEU A 112 -1.66 -16.27 -31.18
C LEU A 112 -3.16 -16.56 -31.33
N LYS A 113 -3.54 -17.26 -32.40
CA LYS A 113 -4.91 -17.70 -32.64
C LYS A 113 -4.94 -19.21 -32.86
N GLY A 114 -5.55 -19.94 -31.93
CA GLY A 114 -5.40 -21.39 -31.86
C GLY A 114 -3.92 -21.76 -31.67
N SER A 115 -3.37 -22.57 -32.58
CA SER A 115 -1.95 -22.94 -32.58
C SER A 115 -1.09 -22.10 -33.53
N SER A 116 -1.67 -21.11 -34.22
CA SER A 116 -0.96 -20.28 -35.18
C SER A 116 -0.44 -19.01 -34.52
N LEU A 117 0.88 -18.80 -34.58
CA LEU A 117 1.56 -17.61 -34.08
C LEU A 117 2.03 -16.75 -35.27
N SER A 118 1.53 -15.53 -35.40
CA SER A 118 1.90 -14.60 -36.46
C SER A 118 2.44 -13.29 -35.90
N LYS A 119 3.58 -12.81 -36.42
CA LYS A 119 4.17 -11.51 -36.06
C LYS A 119 3.31 -10.37 -36.63
N ILE A 120 2.92 -9.42 -35.78
CA ILE A 120 2.11 -8.25 -36.13
C ILE A 120 3.01 -7.04 -36.39
N LYS A 121 3.90 -6.73 -35.45
CA LYS A 121 4.68 -5.50 -35.43
C LYS A 121 6.05 -5.76 -34.79
N GLU A 122 7.07 -5.04 -35.26
CA GLU A 122 8.35 -4.91 -34.58
C GLU A 122 8.71 -3.43 -34.54
N GLN A 123 9.11 -2.93 -33.37
CA GLN A 123 9.48 -1.54 -33.17
C GLN A 123 10.72 -1.47 -32.28
N LYS A 124 11.71 -0.68 -32.69
CA LYS A 124 12.88 -0.38 -31.85
C LYS A 124 12.51 0.64 -30.77
N HIS A 125 13.16 0.56 -29.61
CA HIS A 125 13.08 1.56 -28.55
C HIS A 125 14.48 1.94 -28.07
N VAL A 126 14.55 3.02 -27.28
CA VAL A 126 15.81 3.65 -26.86
C VAL A 126 15.94 3.77 -25.33
N PHE A 127 15.26 2.91 -24.59
CA PHE A 127 15.34 2.85 -23.13
C PHE A 127 16.67 2.30 -22.59
N GLY A 128 17.52 1.72 -23.43
CA GLY A 128 18.85 1.22 -23.06
C GLY A 128 18.87 -0.14 -22.37
N ASP A 129 17.72 -0.63 -21.89
CA ASP A 129 17.55 -1.96 -21.31
C ASP A 129 16.09 -2.44 -21.50
N VAL A 130 15.76 -3.65 -21.02
CA VAL A 130 14.41 -4.21 -21.08
C VAL A 130 13.43 -3.28 -20.34
N PRO A 131 12.41 -2.73 -21.02
CA PRO A 131 11.56 -1.67 -20.49
C PRO A 131 10.42 -2.21 -19.60
N VAL A 132 10.69 -3.28 -18.86
CA VAL A 132 9.77 -3.87 -17.87
C VAL A 132 10.52 -4.00 -16.56
N ILE A 133 9.96 -3.39 -15.53
CA ILE A 133 10.52 -3.33 -14.17
C ILE A 133 9.74 -4.28 -13.28
N LYS A 134 10.45 -4.99 -12.41
CA LYS A 134 9.84 -5.84 -11.37
C LYS A 134 10.06 -5.23 -9.99
N TYR A 135 8.98 -4.74 -9.40
CA TYR A 135 8.93 -4.37 -8.00
C TYR A 135 8.73 -5.62 -7.15
N ARG A 136 9.53 -5.76 -6.09
CA ARG A 136 9.40 -6.86 -5.12
C ARG A 136 8.94 -6.29 -3.80
N ASN A 137 8.01 -6.97 -3.15
CA ASN A 137 7.60 -6.60 -1.80
C ASN A 137 8.69 -6.93 -0.77
N ASN A 138 9.26 -8.14 -0.88
CA ASN A 138 10.29 -8.66 0.02
C ASN A 138 11.22 -9.66 -0.71
N ALA A 139 12.13 -10.28 0.04
CA ALA A 139 13.06 -11.27 -0.50
C ALA A 139 12.31 -12.52 -1.01
N GLU A 140 11.25 -12.89 -0.33
CA GLU A 140 10.45 -14.09 -0.57
C GLU A 140 9.49 -13.91 -1.75
N LYS A 141 9.26 -12.66 -2.20
CA LYS A 141 8.25 -12.28 -3.21
C LYS A 141 6.84 -12.67 -2.77
N MET A 142 6.55 -12.46 -1.49
CA MET A 142 5.31 -12.84 -0.82
C MET A 142 4.48 -11.60 -0.49
N GLY A 143 3.16 -11.68 -0.63
CA GLY A 143 2.23 -10.63 -0.21
C GLY A 143 2.21 -10.44 1.31
N ASP A 144 1.74 -9.28 1.76
CA ASP A 144 1.73 -8.88 3.17
C ASP A 144 0.75 -9.68 4.03
N PHE A 145 -0.37 -10.09 3.42
CA PHE A 145 -1.41 -10.84 4.11
C PHE A 145 -1.13 -12.36 4.10
N GLU A 146 -0.25 -12.84 3.22
CA GLU A 146 0.01 -14.27 3.05
C GLU A 146 0.47 -14.95 4.36
N PRO A 147 1.39 -14.37 5.17
CA PRO A 147 1.80 -14.97 6.45
C PRO A 147 0.66 -15.16 7.45
N VAL A 148 -0.40 -14.36 7.34
CA VAL A 148 -1.53 -14.34 8.28
C VAL A 148 -2.83 -14.83 7.65
N ILE A 149 -2.80 -15.35 6.42
CA ILE A 149 -4.01 -15.74 5.67
C ILE A 149 -4.83 -16.78 6.43
N SER A 150 -4.15 -17.75 7.07
CA SER A 150 -4.81 -18.77 7.89
C SER A 150 -5.51 -18.18 9.12
N LEU A 151 -4.93 -17.15 9.73
CA LEU A 151 -5.52 -16.44 10.87
C LEU A 151 -6.71 -15.59 10.43
N ILE A 152 -6.59 -14.90 9.29
CA ILE A 152 -7.71 -14.15 8.69
C ILE A 152 -8.87 -15.09 8.38
N ASN A 153 -8.59 -16.26 7.80
CA ASN A 153 -9.61 -17.26 7.52
C ASN A 153 -10.27 -17.79 8.80
N ALA A 154 -9.49 -18.06 9.84
CA ALA A 154 -10.00 -18.48 11.15
C ALA A 154 -10.87 -17.38 11.80
N TYR A 155 -10.43 -16.13 11.71
CA TYR A 155 -11.20 -14.98 12.19
C TYR A 155 -12.54 -14.85 11.47
N ASN A 156 -12.53 -14.94 10.13
CA ASN A 156 -13.73 -14.87 9.31
C ASN A 156 -14.70 -16.02 9.65
N LEU A 157 -14.19 -17.25 9.77
CA LEU A 157 -14.98 -18.41 10.16
C LEU A 157 -15.64 -18.22 11.52
N LEU A 158 -14.87 -17.79 12.54
CA LEU A 158 -15.38 -17.54 13.88
C LEU A 158 -16.50 -16.50 13.87
N GLN A 159 -16.33 -15.42 13.10
CA GLN A 159 -17.35 -14.38 12.99
C GLN A 159 -18.61 -14.86 12.27
N SER A 160 -18.48 -15.67 11.23
CA SER A 160 -19.61 -16.32 10.56
C SER A 160 -20.36 -17.26 11.51
N ASP A 161 -19.65 -18.11 12.25
CA ASP A 161 -20.25 -19.04 13.21
C ASP A 161 -21.01 -18.30 14.31
N ARG A 162 -20.49 -17.17 14.81
CA ARG A 162 -21.20 -16.32 15.79
C ARG A 162 -22.50 -15.74 15.26
N ILE A 163 -22.57 -15.39 13.98
CA ILE A 163 -23.80 -14.89 13.36
C ILE A 163 -24.78 -16.06 13.20
N ASN A 164 -24.30 -17.20 12.68
CA ASN A 164 -25.10 -18.41 12.52
C ASN A 164 -25.71 -18.88 13.85
N ASP A 165 -24.96 -18.82 14.96
CA ASP A 165 -25.46 -19.18 16.29
C ASP A 165 -26.60 -18.29 16.75
N LYS A 166 -26.55 -16.99 16.45
CA LYS A 166 -27.65 -16.06 16.75
C LYS A 166 -28.87 -16.32 15.89
N GLU A 167 -28.69 -16.74 14.64
CA GLU A 167 -29.78 -17.18 13.76
C GLU A 167 -30.36 -18.52 14.22
N GLN A 168 -29.54 -19.50 14.62
CA GLN A 168 -30.01 -20.80 15.11
C GLN A 168 -30.79 -20.70 16.43
N LEU A 169 -30.57 -19.65 17.22
CA LEU A 169 -31.43 -19.36 18.38
C LEU A 169 -32.90 -19.15 17.96
N VAL A 170 -33.16 -18.74 16.72
CA VAL A 170 -34.52 -18.65 16.13
C VAL A 170 -35.10 -20.03 15.83
N ASP A 171 -34.25 -21.01 15.50
CA ASP A 171 -34.62 -22.40 15.17
C ASP A 171 -34.46 -23.37 16.37
N ALA A 172 -34.45 -22.84 17.59
CA ALA A 172 -34.23 -23.61 18.80
C ALA A 172 -35.26 -24.74 18.99
N ILE A 173 -34.79 -25.91 19.42
CA ILE A 173 -35.66 -27.06 19.71
C ILE A 173 -36.34 -26.83 21.06
N LEU A 174 -37.67 -26.80 21.09
CA LEU A 174 -38.42 -26.75 22.34
C LEU A 174 -38.53 -28.16 22.95
N CYS A 175 -37.90 -28.36 24.10
CA CYS A 175 -37.90 -29.63 24.83
C CYS A 175 -38.89 -29.59 26.00
N PHE A 176 -39.66 -30.66 26.13
CA PHE A 176 -40.63 -30.87 27.21
C PHE A 176 -40.17 -32.04 28.07
N TYR A 177 -40.04 -31.82 29.38
CA TYR A 177 -39.64 -32.82 30.37
C TYR A 177 -40.78 -33.05 31.35
N GLY A 178 -41.03 -34.31 31.71
CA GLY A 178 -42.04 -34.66 32.72
C GLY A 178 -43.49 -34.40 32.29
N MET A 179 -43.76 -34.22 30.99
CA MET A 179 -45.10 -34.02 30.46
C MET A 179 -45.26 -34.67 29.09
N ASP A 180 -46.47 -35.14 28.81
CA ASP A 180 -46.86 -35.57 27.46
C ASP A 180 -47.19 -34.34 26.62
N PHE A 181 -46.80 -34.35 25.35
CA PHE A 181 -47.04 -33.27 24.40
C PHE A 181 -47.48 -33.86 23.07
N ASP A 182 -48.71 -33.53 22.63
CA ASP A 182 -49.29 -34.09 21.41
C ASP A 182 -49.42 -33.06 20.27
N ALA A 183 -49.97 -33.48 19.13
CA ALA A 183 -50.13 -32.62 17.95
C ALA A 183 -51.20 -31.52 18.12
N ASN A 184 -52.17 -31.70 19.01
CA ASN A 184 -53.16 -30.68 19.32
C ASN A 184 -52.52 -29.59 20.20
N ASP A 185 -51.74 -29.99 21.21
CA ASP A 185 -50.98 -29.07 22.06
C ASP A 185 -49.97 -28.24 21.24
N ALA A 186 -49.34 -28.85 20.23
CA ALA A 186 -48.46 -28.15 19.29
C ALA A 186 -49.20 -27.07 18.47
N SER A 187 -50.44 -27.34 18.07
CA SER A 187 -51.27 -26.41 17.30
C SER A 187 -51.72 -25.24 18.16
N ASP A 188 -52.12 -25.50 19.40
CA ASP A 188 -52.51 -24.49 20.38
C ASP A 188 -51.34 -23.59 20.78
N LEU A 189 -50.15 -24.17 20.97
CA LEU A 189 -48.92 -23.42 21.21
C LEU A 189 -48.60 -22.48 20.04
N LYS A 190 -48.75 -22.95 18.80
CA LYS A 190 -48.49 -22.14 17.60
C LYS A 190 -49.51 -21.00 17.43
N ALA A 191 -50.77 -21.22 17.78
CA ALA A 191 -51.84 -20.23 17.66
C ALA A 191 -51.82 -19.19 18.78
N HIS A 192 -51.60 -19.61 20.03
CA HIS A 192 -51.76 -18.75 21.20
C HIS A 192 -50.44 -18.31 21.85
N ARG A 193 -49.31 -18.95 21.50
CA ARG A 193 -47.98 -18.69 22.07
C ARG A 193 -47.91 -18.80 23.61
N VAL A 194 -48.75 -19.65 24.20
CA VAL A 194 -48.82 -19.87 25.65
C VAL A 194 -48.90 -21.37 25.93
N ILE A 195 -48.19 -21.84 26.97
CA ILE A 195 -48.30 -23.20 27.51
C ILE A 195 -49.00 -23.09 28.86
N ALA A 196 -50.15 -23.74 29.01
CA ALA A 196 -50.87 -23.85 30.27
C ALA A 196 -50.74 -25.27 30.84
N LYS A 197 -50.87 -25.43 32.17
CA LYS A 197 -50.85 -26.73 32.88
C LYS A 197 -49.49 -27.47 32.86
N ILE A 198 -48.39 -26.77 33.06
CA ILE A 198 -47.10 -27.43 33.32
C ILE A 198 -47.20 -28.17 34.68
N PRO A 199 -46.96 -29.49 34.75
CA PRO A 199 -46.96 -30.26 36.00
C PRO A 199 -45.92 -29.73 37.01
N SER A 200 -46.06 -30.07 38.30
CA SER A 200 -45.11 -29.63 39.34
C SER A 200 -43.67 -30.12 39.13
N ASP A 201 -43.49 -31.23 38.41
CA ASP A 201 -42.22 -31.83 37.99
C ASP A 201 -41.90 -31.57 36.50
N GLY A 202 -42.78 -30.85 35.80
CA GLY A 202 -42.65 -30.55 34.38
C GLY A 202 -41.73 -29.36 34.11
N LYS A 203 -40.93 -29.44 33.03
CA LYS A 203 -40.06 -28.34 32.60
C LYS A 203 -40.14 -28.20 31.08
N VAL A 204 -40.22 -26.96 30.60
CA VAL A 204 -40.15 -26.64 29.17
C VAL A 204 -39.00 -25.66 28.96
N GLU A 205 -38.05 -26.01 28.12
CA GLU A 205 -36.94 -25.13 27.77
C GLU A 205 -36.51 -25.33 26.32
N TYR A 206 -35.98 -24.26 25.74
CA TYR A 206 -35.32 -24.35 24.45
C TYR A 206 -33.95 -25.00 24.63
N LEU A 207 -33.74 -26.16 24.00
CA LEU A 207 -32.44 -26.76 23.89
C LEU A 207 -31.66 -26.01 22.81
N VAL A 208 -30.85 -25.05 23.27
CA VAL A 208 -29.94 -24.28 22.42
C VAL A 208 -28.52 -24.72 22.73
N LYS A 209 -27.75 -25.08 21.71
CA LYS A 209 -26.30 -25.19 21.84
C LYS A 209 -25.73 -23.78 21.85
N THR A 210 -25.59 -23.18 23.03
CA THR A 210 -25.05 -21.83 23.17
C THR A 210 -23.53 -21.87 23.16
N LEU A 211 -22.89 -21.18 22.22
CA LEU A 211 -21.48 -20.80 22.41
C LEU A 211 -21.40 -19.80 23.57
N ASN A 212 -20.39 -19.97 24.43
CA ASN A 212 -20.08 -18.96 25.43
C ASN A 212 -19.48 -17.74 24.72
N GLU A 213 -20.27 -16.68 24.58
CA GLU A 213 -19.86 -15.44 23.90
C GLU A 213 -18.60 -14.82 24.53
N THR A 214 -18.35 -15.05 25.83
CA THR A 214 -17.12 -14.57 26.49
C THR A 214 -15.89 -15.31 25.98
N ASP A 215 -15.93 -16.64 25.92
CA ASP A 215 -14.79 -17.45 25.44
C ASP A 215 -14.54 -17.19 23.95
N THR A 216 -15.62 -17.03 23.19
CA THR A 216 -15.57 -16.68 21.77
C THR A 216 -14.96 -15.31 21.53
N ASP A 217 -15.28 -14.29 22.33
CA ASP A 217 -14.64 -12.97 22.21
C ASP A 217 -13.17 -12.99 22.62
N ILE A 218 -12.78 -13.79 23.63
CA ILE A 218 -11.37 -14.00 24.00
C ILE A 218 -10.60 -14.61 22.83
N LEU A 219 -11.15 -15.65 22.19
CA LEU A 219 -10.53 -16.27 21.02
C LEU A 219 -10.40 -15.28 19.86
N ARG A 220 -11.47 -14.52 19.58
CA ARG A 220 -11.47 -13.47 18.54
C ARG A 220 -10.35 -12.45 18.77
N LYS A 221 -10.25 -11.91 19.99
CA LYS A 221 -9.19 -10.94 20.36
C LYS A 221 -7.80 -11.55 20.25
N THR A 222 -7.64 -12.82 20.60
CA THR A 222 -6.36 -13.54 20.48
C THR A 222 -5.92 -13.63 19.01
N ILE A 223 -6.84 -14.07 18.13
CA ILE A 223 -6.57 -14.16 16.69
C ILE A 223 -6.27 -12.77 16.10
N GLU A 224 -7.05 -11.76 16.46
CA GLU A 224 -6.83 -10.35 16.05
C GLU A 224 -5.43 -9.87 16.45
N ASN A 225 -5.02 -10.11 17.70
CA ASN A 225 -3.69 -9.74 18.19
C ASN A 225 -2.57 -10.49 17.47
N ASP A 226 -2.73 -11.79 17.21
CA ASP A 226 -1.74 -12.57 16.47
C ASP A 226 -1.60 -12.09 15.01
N ILE A 227 -2.70 -11.73 14.35
CA ILE A 227 -2.68 -11.11 13.02
C ILE A 227 -1.82 -9.85 13.04
N HIS A 228 -2.09 -8.92 13.97
CA HIS A 228 -1.33 -7.67 14.08
C HIS A 228 0.16 -7.90 14.37
N LYS A 229 0.46 -8.83 15.28
CA LYS A 229 1.83 -9.16 15.68
C LYS A 229 2.64 -9.77 14.53
N ILE A 230 2.06 -10.71 13.79
CA ILE A 230 2.74 -11.44 12.71
C ILE A 230 2.82 -10.58 11.43
N SER A 231 1.76 -9.86 11.09
CA SER A 231 1.76 -8.94 9.94
C SER A 231 2.56 -7.65 10.18
N MET A 232 3.01 -7.43 11.43
CA MET A 232 3.68 -6.20 11.87
C MET A 232 2.81 -4.96 11.61
N THR A 233 1.48 -5.10 11.66
CA THR A 233 0.54 -3.99 11.49
C THR A 233 0.13 -3.44 12.85
N PRO A 234 0.19 -2.12 13.08
CA PRO A 234 -0.25 -1.53 14.34
C PRO A 234 -1.74 -1.78 14.61
N ASN A 235 -2.08 -2.22 15.82
CA ASN A 235 -3.47 -2.30 16.26
C ASN A 235 -3.89 -0.96 16.88
N MET A 236 -4.70 -0.18 16.16
CA MET A 236 -5.21 1.11 16.65
C MET A 236 -6.32 0.96 17.71
N GLY A 237 -6.91 -0.22 17.83
CA GLY A 237 -7.94 -0.54 18.83
C GLY A 237 -7.37 -1.05 20.16
N ASP A 238 -6.06 -1.22 20.28
CA ASP A 238 -5.41 -1.60 21.53
C ASP A 238 -5.56 -0.46 22.56
N GLU A 239 -6.22 -0.74 23.69
CA GLU A 239 -6.41 0.23 24.79
C GLU A 239 -5.08 0.80 25.29
N ASN A 240 -4.00 0.02 25.21
CA ASN A 240 -2.66 0.49 25.57
C ASN A 240 -2.10 1.49 24.55
N PHE A 241 -2.59 1.51 23.31
CA PHE A 241 -2.16 2.45 22.26
C PHE A 241 -2.78 3.84 22.47
N VAL A 242 -4.00 3.91 23.03
CA VAL A 242 -4.78 5.15 23.24
C VAL A 242 -4.53 5.80 24.61
N GLY A 243 -4.11 5.03 25.62
CA GLY A 243 -3.74 5.57 26.94
C GLY A 243 -2.46 6.42 26.87
N ASN A 244 -2.43 7.51 27.65
CA ASN A 244 -1.42 8.58 27.85
C ASN A 244 0.08 8.18 27.70
N SER A 245 0.43 7.64 26.54
CA SER A 245 1.72 7.06 26.22
C SER A 245 2.58 8.18 25.66
N SER A 246 3.71 8.45 26.32
CA SER A 246 4.73 9.37 25.79
C SER A 246 5.07 9.03 24.34
N GLY A 247 5.46 10.01 23.52
CA GLY A 247 5.84 9.79 22.11
C GLY A 247 6.88 8.68 21.92
N VAL A 248 7.73 8.45 22.92
CA VAL A 248 8.70 7.34 22.96
C VAL A 248 8.04 5.97 23.01
N ALA A 249 6.99 5.79 23.82
CA ALA A 249 6.27 4.52 23.93
C ALA A 249 5.54 4.15 22.64
N ILE A 250 4.96 5.14 21.95
CA ILE A 250 4.32 4.94 20.63
C ILE A 250 5.37 4.50 19.60
N ARG A 251 6.56 5.13 19.58
CA ARG A 251 7.66 4.71 18.68
C ARG A 251 8.10 3.27 18.92
N TYR A 252 8.21 2.82 20.17
CA TYR A 252 8.55 1.42 20.46
C TYR A 252 7.48 0.44 19.95
N LYS A 253 6.19 0.80 20.06
CA LYS A 253 5.10 -0.02 19.53
C LYS A 253 5.08 -0.08 18.00
N LEU A 254 5.46 1.01 17.34
CA LEU A 254 5.56 1.08 15.87
C LEU A 254 6.87 0.47 15.32
N LEU A 255 7.83 0.10 16.17
CA LEU A 255 9.13 -0.41 15.73
C LEU A 255 9.04 -1.58 14.74
N PRO A 256 8.20 -2.62 14.96
CA PRO A 256 8.06 -3.71 13.98
C PRO A 256 7.49 -3.23 12.64
N PHE A 257 6.53 -2.31 12.68
CA PHE A 257 5.92 -1.72 11.49
C PHE A 257 6.94 -0.91 10.68
N GLU A 258 7.73 -0.07 11.37
CA GLU A 258 8.81 0.72 10.77
C GLU A 258 9.90 -0.16 10.13
N GLN A 259 10.25 -1.28 10.77
CA GLN A 259 11.17 -2.26 10.20
C GLN A 259 10.62 -2.91 8.93
N ASN A 260 9.33 -3.27 8.93
CA ASN A 260 8.65 -3.81 7.76
C ASN A 260 8.64 -2.80 6.60
N ILE A 261 8.25 -1.55 6.87
CA ILE A 261 8.27 -0.46 5.89
C ILE A 261 9.67 -0.27 5.31
N LYS A 262 10.71 -0.17 6.16
CA LYS A 262 12.08 0.04 5.69
C LYS A 262 12.56 -1.09 4.77
N ASN A 263 12.17 -2.33 5.05
CA ASN A 263 12.48 -3.45 4.17
C ASN A 263 11.81 -3.31 2.80
N LYS A 264 10.55 -2.85 2.75
CA LYS A 264 9.81 -2.61 1.51
C LYS A 264 10.38 -1.45 0.72
N GLU A 265 10.61 -0.31 1.38
CA GLU A 265 11.24 0.88 0.76
C GLU A 265 12.53 0.48 0.05
N ARG A 266 13.40 -0.31 0.68
CA ARG A 266 14.65 -0.81 0.07
C ARG A 266 14.44 -1.62 -1.22
N TYR A 267 13.40 -2.45 -1.30
CA TYR A 267 13.14 -3.22 -2.52
C TYR A 267 12.42 -2.38 -3.59
N PHE A 268 11.55 -1.48 -3.15
CA PHE A 268 10.80 -0.58 -4.02
C PHE A 268 11.74 0.46 -4.67
N GLU A 269 12.69 0.99 -3.89
CA GLU A 269 13.75 1.89 -4.34
C GLU A 269 14.53 1.32 -5.54
N LYS A 270 14.86 0.02 -5.52
CA LYS A 270 15.53 -0.61 -6.66
C LYS A 270 14.72 -0.49 -7.96
N GLY A 271 13.41 -0.67 -7.88
CA GLY A 271 12.52 -0.50 -9.04
C GLY A 271 12.40 0.96 -9.48
N LEU A 272 12.34 1.89 -8.52
CA LEU A 272 12.33 3.34 -8.81
C LEU A 272 13.62 3.80 -9.49
N MET A 273 14.77 3.28 -9.06
CA MET A 273 16.07 3.58 -9.69
C MET A 273 16.17 2.99 -11.09
N GLU A 274 15.63 1.78 -11.29
CA GLU A 274 15.52 1.17 -12.61
C GLU A 274 14.60 2.00 -13.54
N ARG A 275 13.48 2.53 -13.01
CA ARG A 275 12.61 3.47 -13.74
C ARG A 275 13.36 4.74 -14.11
N PHE A 276 14.06 5.34 -13.16
CA PHE A 276 14.87 6.52 -13.41
C PHE A 276 15.89 6.27 -14.53
N GLU A 277 16.60 5.13 -14.50
CA GLU A 277 17.57 4.76 -15.52
C GLU A 277 16.94 4.67 -16.93
N LEU A 278 15.79 3.99 -17.05
CA LEU A 278 15.10 3.86 -18.34
C LEU A 278 14.62 5.22 -18.87
N TYR A 279 14.08 6.08 -18.01
CA TYR A 279 13.69 7.45 -18.37
C TYR A 279 14.90 8.30 -18.79
N ASN A 280 15.97 8.27 -18.00
CA ASN A 280 17.21 8.98 -18.24
C ASN A 280 17.85 8.57 -19.58
N ASN A 281 17.92 7.27 -19.87
CA ASN A 281 18.42 6.76 -21.15
C ASN A 281 17.57 7.23 -22.34
N PHE A 282 16.24 7.20 -22.20
CA PHE A 282 15.31 7.64 -23.24
C PHE A 282 15.43 9.14 -23.54
N LEU A 283 15.45 9.97 -22.48
CA LEU A 283 15.54 11.43 -22.60
C LEU A 283 16.92 11.88 -23.08
N ASN A 284 17.99 11.20 -22.66
CA ASN A 284 19.34 11.42 -23.18
C ASN A 284 19.44 11.09 -24.68
N THR A 285 18.89 9.95 -25.10
CA THR A 285 18.87 9.59 -26.54
C THR A 285 18.02 10.56 -27.36
N SER A 286 16.98 11.13 -26.74
CA SER A 286 16.13 12.17 -27.35
C SER A 286 16.73 13.57 -27.28
N SER A 287 17.98 13.75 -26.80
CA SER A 287 18.66 15.04 -26.62
C SER A 287 17.89 16.04 -25.74
N LYS A 288 17.07 15.54 -24.80
CA LYS A 288 16.28 16.36 -23.86
C LYS A 288 17.00 16.59 -22.53
N MET A 289 18.01 15.78 -22.21
CA MET A 289 18.85 15.92 -21.02
C MET A 289 20.21 15.25 -21.25
N GLU A 290 21.20 15.58 -20.44
CA GLU A 290 22.44 14.80 -20.36
C GLU A 290 22.22 13.54 -19.52
N LYS A 291 22.99 12.49 -19.79
CA LYS A 291 22.90 11.25 -19.02
C LYS A 291 23.40 11.46 -17.59
N VAL A 292 22.51 11.24 -16.62
CA VAL A 292 22.83 11.32 -15.19
C VAL A 292 23.16 9.92 -14.62
N PRO A 293 24.31 9.71 -13.97
CA PRO A 293 24.58 8.48 -13.23
C PRO A 293 23.53 8.19 -12.15
N ILE A 294 23.12 6.93 -12.01
CA ILE A 294 22.12 6.52 -10.98
C ILE A 294 22.66 6.78 -9.57
N THR A 295 23.97 6.68 -9.36
CA THR A 295 24.64 6.93 -8.08
C THR A 295 24.52 8.37 -7.59
N GLU A 296 24.08 9.29 -8.44
CA GLU A 296 23.91 10.71 -8.11
C GLU A 296 22.46 11.07 -7.78
N VAL A 297 21.57 10.08 -7.69
CA VAL A 297 20.14 10.28 -7.43
C VAL A 297 19.67 9.35 -6.33
N ASP A 298 19.00 9.92 -5.34
CA ASP A 298 18.39 9.19 -4.23
C ASP A 298 16.86 9.27 -4.29
N ALA A 299 16.20 8.18 -3.88
CA ALA A 299 14.75 8.12 -3.72
C ALA A 299 14.42 8.36 -2.25
N VAL A 300 13.83 9.52 -1.98
CA VAL A 300 13.44 9.91 -0.62
C VAL A 300 11.98 9.57 -0.39
N PHE A 301 11.76 8.70 0.60
CA PHE A 301 10.44 8.34 1.11
C PHE A 301 10.11 9.23 2.32
N LYS A 302 9.22 10.21 2.15
CA LYS A 302 8.68 10.95 3.31
C LYS A 302 7.71 10.03 4.06
N ARG A 303 7.50 10.15 5.37
CA ARG A 303 6.47 9.38 6.10
C ARG A 303 5.41 10.30 6.68
N ASN A 304 4.16 9.85 6.69
CA ASN A 304 3.05 10.59 7.30
C ASN A 304 2.62 9.90 8.59
N LEU A 305 3.53 9.87 9.57
CA LEU A 305 3.23 9.37 10.90
C LEU A 305 2.62 10.51 11.74
N PRO A 306 1.67 10.22 12.63
CA PRO A 306 1.24 11.17 13.63
C PRO A 306 2.45 11.68 14.41
N SER A 307 2.66 12.99 14.41
CA SER A 307 3.80 13.64 15.06
C SER A 307 3.30 14.60 16.14
N ASN A 308 4.06 14.70 17.23
CA ASN A 308 3.78 15.65 18.29
C ASN A 308 4.59 16.92 18.01
N ASP A 309 4.02 17.83 17.22
CA ASP A 309 4.69 19.08 16.85
C ASP A 309 5.02 19.96 18.08
N PHE A 310 4.32 19.78 19.22
CA PHE A 310 4.66 20.46 20.47
C PHE A 310 6.02 19.98 21.03
N GLU A 311 6.24 18.68 21.12
CA GLU A 311 7.55 18.13 21.52
C GLU A 311 8.65 18.52 20.52
N THR A 312 8.36 18.46 19.22
CA THR A 312 9.29 18.89 18.16
C THR A 312 9.65 20.37 18.32
N SER A 313 8.67 21.24 18.63
CA SER A 313 8.91 22.67 18.86
C SER A 313 9.82 22.93 20.05
N GLN A 314 9.67 22.17 21.14
CA GLN A 314 10.54 22.27 22.32
C GLN A 314 11.96 21.80 21.99
N MET A 315 12.10 20.72 21.22
CA MET A 315 13.40 20.26 20.73
C MET A 315 14.08 21.30 19.85
N ILE A 316 13.35 21.91 18.90
CA ILE A 316 13.88 22.98 18.03
C ILE A 316 14.32 24.18 18.86
N ALA A 317 13.53 24.61 19.84
CA ALA A 317 13.88 25.72 20.72
C ALA A 317 15.18 25.44 21.52
N ASN A 318 15.38 24.20 21.97
CA ASN A 318 16.57 23.79 22.72
C ASN A 318 17.84 23.67 21.85
N LEU A 319 17.68 23.37 20.56
CA LEU A 319 18.79 23.20 19.61
C LEU A 319 19.06 24.44 18.75
N ASN A 320 18.24 25.48 18.90
CA ASN A 320 18.40 26.75 18.18
C ASN A 320 19.76 27.38 18.51
N GLY A 321 20.56 27.66 17.48
CA GLY A 321 21.92 28.18 17.61
C GLY A 321 23.02 27.10 17.74
N VAL A 322 22.66 25.81 17.82
CA VAL A 322 23.61 24.68 17.81
C VAL A 322 23.57 23.92 16.48
N VAL A 323 22.38 23.78 15.90
CA VAL A 323 22.13 23.12 14.61
C VAL A 323 21.65 24.16 13.60
N ASP A 324 21.92 23.93 12.31
CA ASP A 324 21.47 24.80 11.24
C ASP A 324 19.93 24.87 11.18
N GLN A 325 19.42 26.08 10.88
CA GLN A 325 17.98 26.35 10.89
C GLN A 325 17.22 25.55 9.84
N GLU A 326 17.82 25.29 8.68
CA GLU A 326 17.21 24.45 7.63
C GLU A 326 16.95 23.04 8.14
N THR A 327 17.92 22.40 8.81
CA THR A 327 17.78 21.06 9.38
C THR A 327 16.75 21.01 10.49
N LEU A 328 16.67 22.04 11.33
CA LEU A 328 15.68 22.12 12.41
C LEU A 328 14.25 22.29 11.86
N ILE A 329 14.06 23.19 10.90
CA ILE A 329 12.77 23.48 10.29
C ILE A 329 12.29 22.32 9.42
N ALA A 330 13.21 21.55 8.82
CA ALA A 330 12.90 20.32 8.09
C ALA A 330 12.26 19.23 8.97
N GLN A 331 12.41 19.29 10.31
CA GLN A 331 11.76 18.35 11.24
C GLN A 331 10.26 18.60 11.42
N LEU A 332 9.76 19.80 11.08
CA LEU A 332 8.36 20.14 11.24
C LEU A 332 7.51 19.44 10.19
N SER A 333 6.45 18.75 10.65
CA SER A 333 5.63 17.88 9.83
C SER A 333 4.98 18.57 8.62
N PHE A 334 4.59 19.84 8.80
CA PHE A 334 3.93 20.68 7.81
C PHE A 334 4.89 21.36 6.81
N VAL A 335 6.20 21.32 7.03
CA VAL A 335 7.18 21.93 6.13
C VAL A 335 7.45 21.02 4.93
N LYS A 336 7.31 21.58 3.71
CA LYS A 336 7.52 20.87 2.44
C LYS A 336 8.89 21.15 1.82
N ASP A 337 9.37 22.38 1.97
CA ASP A 337 10.69 22.84 1.54
C ASP A 337 11.25 23.72 2.66
N ALA A 338 12.26 23.22 3.37
CA ALA A 338 12.83 23.95 4.50
C ALA A 338 13.63 25.18 4.03
N LYS A 339 14.21 25.14 2.83
CA LYS A 339 14.99 26.25 2.28
C LYS A 339 14.07 27.43 1.98
N GLU A 340 12.96 27.16 1.29
CA GLU A 340 11.96 28.19 0.96
C GLU A 340 11.43 28.88 2.23
N ILE A 341 11.14 28.10 3.28
CA ILE A 341 10.62 28.64 4.55
C ILE A 341 11.66 29.48 5.29
N VAL A 342 12.93 29.04 5.32
CA VAL A 342 14.02 29.82 5.92
C VAL A 342 14.24 31.13 5.15
N GLU A 343 14.24 31.09 3.82
CA GLU A 343 14.36 32.30 3.00
C GLU A 343 13.19 33.27 3.23
N LEU A 344 11.97 32.77 3.35
CA LEU A 344 10.80 33.59 3.67
C LEU A 344 10.89 34.20 5.07
N ALA A 345 11.36 33.42 6.06
CA ALA A 345 11.55 33.91 7.42
C ALA A 345 12.63 35.01 7.52
N ILE A 346 13.72 34.89 6.75
CA ILE A 346 14.76 35.93 6.65
C ILE A 346 14.17 37.20 6.02
N LYS A 347 13.43 37.07 4.92
CA LYS A 347 12.75 38.21 4.28
C LYS A 347 11.76 38.91 5.22
N GLU A 348 10.99 38.15 6.00
CA GLU A 348 10.09 38.71 7.01
C GLU A 348 10.84 39.45 8.12
N GLN A 349 11.99 38.93 8.58
CA GLN A 349 12.83 39.62 9.57
C GLN A 349 13.43 40.92 9.02
N GLU A 350 13.92 40.92 7.79
CA GLU A 350 14.41 42.12 7.11
C GLU A 350 13.31 43.18 6.99
N ILE A 351 12.11 42.78 6.54
CA ILE A 351 10.95 43.67 6.45
C ILE A 351 10.60 44.23 7.84
N ARG A 352 10.65 43.41 8.89
CA ARG A 352 10.36 43.82 10.27
C ARG A 352 11.39 44.79 10.85
N GLN A 353 12.65 44.70 10.43
CA GLN A 353 13.70 45.64 10.81
C GLN A 353 13.64 46.96 10.02
N THR A 354 13.03 46.96 8.83
CA THR A 354 12.82 48.17 8.02
C THR A 354 11.53 48.93 8.32
N LEU A 355 10.63 48.38 9.14
CA LEU A 355 9.46 49.09 9.62
C LEU A 355 9.90 50.08 10.72
N PRO A 356 9.64 51.39 10.58
CA PRO A 356 9.99 52.36 11.61
C PRO A 356 9.31 52.00 12.92
N SER A 357 10.02 52.20 14.03
CA SER A 357 9.44 52.11 15.37
C SER A 357 8.20 52.99 15.44
N TYR A 358 7.12 52.55 16.09
CA TYR A 358 5.93 53.38 16.31
C TYR A 358 6.24 54.70 17.06
N GLU A 359 7.44 54.85 17.64
CA GLU A 359 7.91 56.10 18.25
C GLU A 359 8.38 57.16 17.23
N GLU A 360 8.59 56.83 15.95
CA GLU A 360 8.99 57.81 14.91
C GLU A 360 7.82 58.35 14.09
N LEU A 361 6.59 57.90 14.37
CA LEU A 361 5.36 58.35 13.67
C LEU A 361 4.56 59.41 14.46
N GLU A 362 5.03 59.84 15.63
CA GLU A 362 4.39 60.91 16.42
C GLU A 362 5.06 62.29 16.30
N ASP A 363 6.17 62.40 15.55
CA ASP A 363 6.94 63.66 15.41
C ASP A 363 6.91 64.27 13.98
N GLU A 364 5.93 63.93 13.13
CA GLU A 364 5.61 64.68 11.89
C GLU A 364 4.29 65.44 11.94
#